data_AF-A0A535S4M9-F1
#
_entry.id   AF-A0A535S4M9-F1
#
_cell.length_a   1.000
_cell.length_b   1.000
_cell.length_c   1.000
_cell.angle_alpha   90.00
_cell.angle_beta   90.00
_cell.angle_gamma   90.00
#
_symmetry.space_group_name_H-M   'P 1'
#
loop_
_entity.id
_entity.type
_entity.pdbx_description
1 polymer ?
#
loop_
_entity_poly.entity_id
_entity_poly.type
_entity_poly.pdbx_seq_one_letter_code
_entity_poly.pdbx_strand_id
1 'polypeptide(L)'
;MAVWKNETVQNVGSRAKSNLGDFQKFILRGNVVDLAVGIMIGAAFSGVVTALVGDVITPLIPIGKADLSGWAFKVPWGGTVHLGTFINTIITFLILAFVIYFFIIKPVNALMALHKPKAAEAPTTRDCPYCLSTIPLHATRCAYCTAQLPPADQDQTSPAPAQRA
;
A
#
# COMPACT_ATOMS: atom_id res chain seq x y z
N MET A 1 40.96 32.98 1.98
CA MET A 1 40.00 32.52 0.95
C MET A 1 40.53 31.31 0.14
N ALA A 2 41.33 30.41 0.73
CA ALA A 2 41.97 29.29 -0.01
C ALA A 2 41.45 27.88 0.39
N VAL A 3 40.64 27.78 1.46
CA VAL A 3 40.16 26.48 1.98
C VAL A 3 39.16 25.79 1.04
N TRP A 4 38.42 26.54 0.23
CA TRP A 4 37.38 26.02 -0.68
C TRP A 4 37.90 25.52 -2.04
N LYS A 5 39.21 25.67 -2.34
CA LYS A 5 39.84 25.24 -3.60
C LYS A 5 40.55 23.88 -3.50
N ASN A 6 40.15 23.08 -2.51
CA ASN A 6 40.65 21.75 -2.24
C ASN A 6 39.90 20.70 -3.11
N GLU A 7 40.64 19.86 -3.83
CA GLU A 7 40.15 18.79 -4.70
C GLU A 7 39.21 17.79 -4.00
N THR A 8 39.40 17.54 -2.70
CA THR A 8 38.50 16.69 -1.90
C THR A 8 37.11 17.30 -1.73
N VAL A 9 36.98 18.63 -1.68
CA VAL A 9 35.67 19.31 -1.51
C VAL A 9 34.85 19.26 -2.81
N GLN A 10 35.51 19.35 -3.97
CA GLN A 10 34.84 19.21 -5.27
C GLN A 10 34.44 17.76 -5.57
N ASN A 11 35.26 16.78 -5.18
CA ASN A 11 34.94 15.36 -5.34
C ASN A 11 33.74 14.91 -4.48
N VAL A 12 33.57 15.47 -3.28
CA VAL A 12 32.39 15.21 -2.43
C VAL A 12 31.11 15.77 -3.05
N GLY A 13 31.15 16.99 -3.61
CA GLY A 13 30.00 17.60 -4.28
C GLY A 13 29.53 16.82 -5.52
N SER A 14 30.47 16.29 -6.31
CA SER A 14 30.17 15.46 -7.49
C SER A 14 29.50 14.12 -7.12
N ARG A 15 30.04 13.41 -6.12
CA ARG A 15 29.46 12.16 -5.61
C ARG A 15 28.10 12.35 -4.95
N ALA A 16 27.91 13.44 -4.19
CA ALA A 16 26.62 13.75 -3.60
C ALA A 16 25.55 14.00 -4.67
N LYS A 17 25.92 14.68 -5.77
CA LYS A 17 25.02 14.94 -6.90
C LYS A 17 24.65 13.67 -7.67
N SER A 18 25.58 12.69 -7.80
CA SER A 18 25.26 11.40 -8.42
C SER A 18 24.28 10.60 -7.57
N ASN A 19 24.54 10.47 -6.26
CA ASN A 19 23.67 9.71 -5.35
C ASN A 19 22.27 10.33 -5.21
N LEU A 20 22.18 11.67 -5.18
CA LEU A 20 20.89 12.37 -5.13
C LEU A 20 20.11 12.23 -6.45
N GLY A 21 20.82 12.23 -7.58
CA GLY A 21 20.23 11.96 -8.89
C GLY A 21 19.69 10.53 -9.01
N ASP A 22 20.37 9.55 -8.43
CA ASP A 22 19.93 8.15 -8.44
C ASP A 22 18.76 7.90 -7.49
N PHE A 23 18.72 8.60 -6.35
CA PHE A 23 17.56 8.63 -5.47
C PHE A 23 16.34 9.29 -6.11
N GLN A 24 16.53 10.39 -6.83
CA GLN A 24 15.46 11.04 -7.58
C GLN A 24 14.91 10.12 -8.68
N LYS A 25 15.77 9.42 -9.44
CA LYS A 25 15.35 8.41 -10.43
C LYS A 25 14.59 7.25 -9.78
N PHE A 26 14.91 6.89 -8.54
CA PHE A 26 14.20 5.86 -7.79
C PHE A 26 12.80 6.31 -7.36
N ILE A 27 12.65 7.51 -6.80
CA ILE A 27 11.34 8.07 -6.43
C ILE A 27 10.46 8.26 -7.67
N LEU A 28 11.04 8.71 -8.79
CA LEU A 28 10.30 8.92 -10.04
C LEU A 28 9.79 7.63 -10.70
N ARG A 29 10.08 6.45 -10.15
CA ARG A 29 9.57 5.15 -10.62
C ARG A 29 8.03 5.00 -10.47
N GLY A 30 7.33 5.99 -9.90
CA GLY A 30 5.87 6.11 -9.85
C GLY A 30 5.21 5.11 -8.88
N ASN A 31 5.40 3.82 -9.12
CA ASN A 31 4.91 2.70 -8.30
C ASN A 31 5.37 2.77 -6.83
N VAL A 32 6.54 3.36 -6.55
CA VAL A 32 7.08 3.49 -5.17
C VAL A 32 6.40 4.62 -4.41
N VAL A 33 6.08 5.73 -5.08
CA VAL A 33 5.48 6.91 -4.44
C VAL A 33 4.05 6.63 -4.06
N ASP A 34 3.28 6.00 -4.95
CA ASP A 34 1.89 5.67 -4.69
C ASP A 34 1.73 4.68 -3.51
N LEU A 35 2.58 3.65 -3.49
CA LEU A 35 2.65 2.71 -2.38
C LEU A 35 3.06 3.38 -1.06
N ALA A 36 4.03 4.31 -1.10
CA ALA A 36 4.48 5.04 0.09
C ALA A 36 3.38 5.96 0.65
N VAL A 37 2.64 6.64 -0.23
CA VAL A 37 1.52 7.50 0.16
C VAL A 37 0.39 6.67 0.77
N GLY A 38 0.07 5.51 0.20
CA GLY A 38 -0.93 4.59 0.74
C GLY A 38 -0.62 4.13 2.16
N ILE A 39 0.63 3.76 2.45
CA ILE A 39 1.06 3.34 3.80
C ILE A 39 0.98 4.50 4.80
N MET A 40 1.42 5.69 4.41
CA MET A 40 1.40 6.88 5.30
C MET A 40 -0.02 7.29 5.67
N ILE A 41 -0.94 7.32 4.71
CA ILE A 41 -2.35 7.64 4.96
C ILE A 41 -2.98 6.55 5.84
N GLY A 42 -2.69 5.28 5.57
CA GLY A 42 -3.18 4.16 6.38
C GLY A 42 -2.73 4.24 7.84
N ALA A 43 -1.46 4.58 8.08
CA ALA A 43 -0.90 4.73 9.42
C ALA A 43 -1.52 5.92 10.18
N ALA A 44 -1.66 7.07 9.54
CA ALA A 44 -2.26 8.26 10.15
C ALA A 44 -3.74 8.03 10.51
N PHE A 45 -4.49 7.39 9.62
CA PHE A 45 -5.92 7.13 9.83
C PHE A 45 -6.18 6.12 10.96
N SER A 46 -5.35 5.07 11.07
CA SER A 46 -5.44 4.09 12.16
C SER A 46 -5.33 4.76 13.54
N GLY A 47 -4.48 5.78 13.68
CA GLY A 47 -4.36 6.58 14.90
C GLY A 47 -5.66 7.31 15.27
N VAL A 48 -6.32 7.93 14.29
CA VAL A 48 -7.60 8.64 14.49
C VAL A 48 -8.70 7.69 14.93
N VAL A 49 -8.81 6.50 14.31
CA VAL A 49 -9.82 5.51 14.72
C VAL A 49 -9.53 4.98 16.11
N THR A 50 -8.26 4.70 16.42
CA THR A 50 -7.87 4.20 17.74
C THR A 50 -8.18 5.21 18.84
N ALA A 51 -7.91 6.50 18.60
CA ALA A 51 -8.27 7.58 19.52
C ALA A 51 -9.79 7.70 19.67
N LEU A 52 -10.55 7.66 18.58
CA LEU A 52 -12.02 7.69 18.64
C LEU A 52 -12.60 6.52 19.44
N VAL A 53 -12.10 5.30 19.20
CA VAL A 53 -12.55 4.11 19.92
C VAL A 53 -12.14 4.19 21.38
N GLY A 54 -10.88 4.53 21.66
CA GLY A 54 -10.32 4.63 23.01
C GLY A 54 -10.97 5.71 23.86
N ASP A 55 -11.14 6.90 23.32
CA ASP A 55 -11.57 8.09 24.08
C ASP A 55 -13.09 8.27 24.12
N VAL A 56 -13.82 7.74 23.13
CA VAL A 56 -15.28 7.95 23.03
C VAL A 56 -16.06 6.67 23.27
N ILE A 57 -15.63 5.53 22.70
CA ILE A 57 -16.43 4.30 22.77
C ILE A 57 -16.12 3.48 24.03
N THR A 58 -14.86 3.23 24.34
CA THR A 58 -14.44 2.45 25.52
C THR A 58 -15.03 2.98 26.85
N PRO A 59 -15.04 4.29 27.15
CA PRO A 59 -15.67 4.79 28.38
C PRO A 59 -17.20 4.74 28.36
N LEU A 60 -17.82 4.65 27.18
CA LEU A 60 -19.27 4.62 27.02
C LEU A 60 -19.85 3.22 27.19
N ILE A 61 -19.04 2.17 26.99
CA ILE A 61 -19.47 0.80 27.19
C ILE A 61 -19.23 0.41 28.66
N PRO A 62 -20.25 -0.07 29.40
CA PRO A 62 -20.16 -0.35 30.84
C PRO A 62 -19.16 -1.44 31.23
N ILE A 63 -18.60 -2.18 30.27
CA ILE A 63 -17.50 -3.16 30.48
C ILE A 63 -16.11 -2.50 30.58
N GLY A 64 -15.93 -1.23 30.21
CA GLY A 64 -14.66 -0.51 30.35
C GLY A 64 -14.22 -0.25 31.80
N LYS A 65 -15.13 -0.41 32.76
CA LYS A 65 -14.87 -0.37 34.20
C LYS A 65 -14.98 -1.74 34.88
N ALA A 66 -15.23 -2.81 34.12
CA ALA A 66 -15.18 -4.14 34.71
C ALA A 66 -13.72 -4.47 34.97
N ASP A 67 -13.32 -4.51 36.23
CA ASP A 67 -12.03 -5.01 36.71
C ASP A 67 -11.87 -6.49 36.31
N LEU A 68 -11.60 -6.74 35.03
CA LEU A 68 -11.24 -8.06 34.51
C LEU A 68 -9.82 -8.46 34.98
N SER A 69 -9.11 -7.55 35.65
CA SER A 69 -7.89 -7.81 36.42
C SER A 69 -8.07 -8.85 37.54
N GLY A 70 -9.31 -9.13 37.94
CA GLY A 70 -9.63 -10.18 38.93
C GLY A 70 -9.30 -11.61 38.48
N TRP A 71 -9.15 -11.86 37.17
CA TRP A 71 -8.76 -13.18 36.62
C TRP A 71 -7.24 -13.25 36.34
N ALA A 72 -6.45 -12.73 37.27
CA ALA A 72 -5.01 -12.92 37.27
C ALA A 72 -4.67 -14.28 37.88
N PHE A 73 -4.50 -15.30 37.03
CA PHE A 73 -3.97 -16.58 37.49
C PHE A 73 -2.48 -16.39 37.79
N LYS A 74 -2.09 -16.39 39.08
CA LYS A 74 -0.68 -16.45 39.48
C LYS A 74 -0.19 -17.86 39.20
N VAL A 75 0.64 -18.02 38.17
CA VAL A 75 1.27 -19.32 37.92
C VAL A 75 2.43 -19.50 38.92
N PRO A 76 2.70 -20.71 39.43
CA PRO A 76 3.78 -20.95 40.41
C PRO A 76 5.20 -20.63 39.90
N TRP A 77 5.34 -20.39 38.59
CA TRP A 77 6.59 -20.14 37.86
C TRP A 77 6.83 -18.65 37.56
N GLY A 78 6.26 -17.74 38.36
CA GLY A 78 6.63 -16.31 38.36
C GLY A 78 5.95 -15.42 37.31
N GLY A 79 4.95 -15.91 36.58
CA GLY A 79 4.17 -15.14 35.61
C GLY A 79 2.76 -14.79 36.11
N THR A 80 2.34 -13.54 35.96
CA THR A 80 0.93 -13.14 36.11
C THR A 80 0.28 -13.12 34.73
N VAL A 81 -0.63 -14.06 34.46
CA VAL A 81 -1.42 -14.06 33.22
C VAL A 81 -2.66 -13.21 33.45
N HIS A 82 -2.68 -12.02 32.85
CA HIS A 82 -3.82 -11.10 32.91
C HIS A 82 -4.83 -11.44 31.81
N LEU A 83 -5.73 -12.40 32.06
CA LEU A 83 -6.74 -12.77 31.08
C LEU A 83 -7.72 -11.63 30.78
N GLY A 84 -7.91 -10.71 31.73
CA GLY A 84 -8.81 -9.58 31.59
C GLY A 84 -8.38 -8.50 30.60
N THR A 85 -7.07 -8.20 30.52
CA THR A 85 -6.57 -7.21 29.56
C THR A 85 -6.66 -7.75 28.13
N PHE A 86 -6.47 -9.06 27.96
CA PHE A 86 -6.61 -9.73 26.66
C PHE A 86 -8.04 -9.65 26.11
N ILE A 87 -9.05 -9.95 26.94
CA ILE A 87 -10.46 -9.87 26.54
C ILE A 87 -10.85 -8.42 26.21
N ASN A 88 -10.35 -7.44 26.97
CA ASN A 88 -10.56 -6.03 26.68
C ASN A 88 -9.98 -5.62 25.31
N THR A 89 -8.75 -6.05 24.99
CA THR A 89 -8.12 -5.79 23.69
C THR A 89 -8.92 -6.41 22.54
N ILE A 90 -9.47 -7.62 22.72
CA ILE A 90 -10.33 -8.26 21.71
C ILE A 90 -11.60 -7.44 21.48
N ILE A 91 -12.27 -7.00 22.54
CA ILE A 91 -13.49 -6.19 22.45
C ILE A 91 -13.19 -4.87 21.73
N THR A 92 -12.10 -4.19 22.10
CA THR A 92 -11.65 -2.95 21.47
C THR A 92 -11.32 -3.15 19.99
N PHE A 93 -10.67 -4.26 19.64
CA PHE A 93 -10.37 -4.62 18.25
C PHE A 93 -11.64 -4.84 17.42
N LEU A 94 -12.63 -5.57 17.96
CA LEU A 94 -13.91 -5.80 17.29
C LEU A 94 -14.67 -4.49 17.05
N ILE A 95 -14.67 -3.58 18.03
CA ILE A 95 -15.28 -2.26 17.89
C ILE A 95 -14.57 -1.44 16.81
N LEU A 96 -13.24 -1.41 16.82
CA LEU A 96 -12.45 -0.69 15.81
C LEU A 96 -12.71 -1.24 14.40
N ALA A 97 -12.74 -2.56 14.23
CA ALA A 97 -13.08 -3.20 12.97
C ALA A 97 -14.50 -2.82 12.50
N PHE A 98 -15.47 -2.77 13.42
CA PHE A 98 -16.83 -2.36 13.11
C PHE A 98 -16.92 -0.90 12.65
N VAL A 99 -16.22 0.01 13.33
CA VAL A 99 -16.18 1.43 12.94
C VAL A 99 -15.53 1.60 11.57
N ILE A 100 -14.37 0.99 11.32
CA ILE A 100 -13.68 1.04 10.01
C ILE A 100 -14.59 0.50 8.90
N TYR A 101 -15.24 -0.64 9.15
CA TYR A 101 -16.14 -1.24 8.17
C TYR A 101 -17.33 -0.34 7.85
N PHE A 102 -17.98 0.24 8.87
CA PHE A 102 -19.16 1.07 8.69
C PHE A 102 -18.84 2.44 8.07
N PHE A 103 -17.75 3.10 8.49
CA PHE A 103 -17.40 4.46 8.07
C PHE A 103 -16.48 4.54 6.86
N ILE A 104 -15.74 3.49 6.52
CA ILE A 104 -14.85 3.49 5.34
C ILE A 104 -15.32 2.50 4.30
N ILE A 105 -15.38 1.21 4.67
CA ILE A 105 -15.59 0.14 3.67
C ILE A 105 -16.98 0.27 3.05
N LYS A 106 -18.01 0.53 3.87
CA LYS A 106 -19.39 0.69 3.38
C LYS A 106 -19.57 1.89 2.44
N PRO A 107 -19.14 3.13 2.78
CA PRO A 107 -19.27 4.26 1.86
C PRO A 107 -18.34 4.14 0.66
N VAL A 108 -17.13 3.62 0.80
CA VAL A 108 -16.26 3.36 -0.36
C VAL A 108 -16.90 2.32 -1.28
N ASN A 109 -17.41 1.21 -0.76
CA ASN A 109 -18.10 0.20 -1.56
C ASN A 109 -19.39 0.77 -2.19
N ALA A 110 -20.13 1.61 -1.48
CA ALA A 110 -21.30 2.31 -2.03
C ALA A 110 -20.92 3.30 -3.14
N LEU A 111 -19.84 4.06 -2.95
CA LEU A 111 -19.31 5.00 -3.95
C LEU A 111 -18.75 4.26 -5.17
N MET A 112 -18.10 3.11 -4.99
CA MET A 112 -17.63 2.23 -6.07
C MET A 112 -18.77 1.48 -6.78
N ALA A 113 -19.92 1.30 -6.13
CA ALA A 113 -21.12 0.80 -6.77
C ALA A 113 -21.84 1.89 -7.58
N LEU A 114 -21.75 3.14 -7.14
CA LEU A 114 -22.39 4.30 -7.76
C LEU A 114 -21.54 4.88 -8.90
N HIS A 115 -20.25 5.08 -8.66
CA HIS A 115 -19.25 5.29 -9.68
C HIS A 115 -18.85 3.91 -10.19
N LYS A 116 -19.36 3.51 -11.37
CA LYS A 116 -18.71 2.49 -12.17
C LYS A 116 -17.66 3.16 -13.06
N PRO A 117 -16.48 3.59 -12.59
CA PRO A 117 -15.41 3.90 -13.51
C PRO A 117 -14.94 2.54 -14.06
N LYS A 118 -15.10 2.36 -15.36
CA LYS A 118 -14.47 1.27 -16.12
C LYS A 118 -12.93 1.41 -16.19
N ALA A 119 -12.30 2.23 -15.33
CA ALA A 119 -10.91 2.65 -15.49
C ALA A 119 -10.31 3.14 -14.16
N ALA A 120 -9.38 2.33 -13.63
CA ALA A 120 -8.45 2.53 -12.50
C ALA A 120 -8.52 1.22 -11.66
N GLU A 121 -7.64 0.23 -11.70
CA GLU A 121 -6.21 0.11 -12.02
C GLU A 121 -5.88 -1.29 -12.58
N ALA A 122 -6.68 -1.81 -13.50
CA ALA A 122 -6.20 -2.91 -14.37
C ALA A 122 -5.61 -2.25 -15.63
N PRO A 123 -4.39 -2.61 -16.07
CA PRO A 123 -3.79 -2.01 -17.26
C PRO A 123 -4.71 -2.27 -18.46
N THR A 124 -5.52 -1.27 -18.85
CA THR A 124 -6.44 -1.34 -20.01
C THR A 124 -5.71 -1.35 -21.34
N THR A 125 -4.38 -1.34 -21.28
CA THR A 125 -3.45 -1.24 -22.38
C THR A 125 -2.39 -2.33 -22.25
N ARG A 126 -2.15 -3.09 -23.33
CA ARG A 126 -0.99 -3.98 -23.48
C ARG A 126 -0.13 -3.46 -24.62
N ASP A 127 1.16 -3.71 -24.53
CA ASP A 127 2.08 -3.40 -25.62
C ASP A 127 2.06 -4.51 -26.66
N CYS A 128 2.02 -4.13 -27.93
CA CYS A 128 2.04 -5.07 -29.03
C CYS A 128 3.39 -5.83 -29.09
N PRO A 129 3.40 -7.17 -29.13
CA PRO A 129 4.65 -7.94 -29.25
C PRO A 129 5.35 -7.75 -30.61
N TYR A 130 4.63 -7.25 -31.63
CA TYR A 130 5.19 -7.08 -32.98
C TYR A 130 5.74 -5.68 -33.24
N CYS A 131 5.09 -4.63 -32.74
CA CYS A 131 5.41 -3.24 -33.07
C CYS A 131 5.64 -2.32 -31.87
N LEU A 132 5.54 -2.85 -30.64
CA LEU A 132 5.78 -2.10 -29.39
C LEU A 132 4.91 -0.84 -29.20
N SER A 133 3.80 -0.73 -29.95
CA SER A 133 2.81 0.32 -29.74
C SER A 133 1.80 -0.12 -28.67
N THR A 134 1.24 0.87 -27.96
CA THR A 134 0.24 0.68 -26.90
C THR A 134 -1.15 0.41 -27.50
N ILE A 135 -1.81 -0.67 -27.08
CA ILE A 135 -3.06 -1.19 -27.65
C ILE A 135 -4.05 -1.58 -26.54
N PRO A 136 -5.37 -1.42 -26.71
CA PRO A 136 -6.34 -1.86 -25.71
C PRO A 136 -6.39 -3.38 -25.53
N LEU A 137 -6.64 -3.85 -24.30
CA LEU A 137 -6.63 -5.26 -23.87
C LEU A 137 -7.37 -6.27 -24.77
N HIS A 138 -8.45 -5.84 -25.43
CA HIS A 138 -9.34 -6.71 -26.20
C HIS A 138 -9.22 -6.51 -27.72
N ALA A 139 -8.15 -5.84 -28.20
CA ALA A 139 -7.95 -5.67 -29.63
C ALA A 139 -7.55 -6.99 -30.30
N THR A 140 -8.33 -7.42 -31.28
CA THR A 140 -8.00 -8.58 -32.14
C THR A 140 -6.98 -8.23 -33.22
N ARG A 141 -6.83 -6.95 -33.55
CA ARG A 141 -5.85 -6.42 -34.51
C ARG A 141 -5.20 -5.14 -33.98
N CYS A 142 -3.90 -5.03 -34.18
CA CYS A 142 -3.15 -3.82 -33.86
C CYS A 142 -3.49 -2.69 -34.85
N ALA A 143 -3.78 -1.49 -34.35
CA ALA A 143 -4.03 -0.31 -35.18
C ALA A 143 -2.77 0.22 -35.89
N TYR A 144 -1.58 -0.06 -35.36
CA TYR A 144 -0.30 0.48 -35.85
C TYR A 144 0.35 -0.41 -36.92
N CYS A 145 0.42 -1.72 -36.67
CA CYS A 145 1.06 -2.68 -37.58
C CYS A 145 0.08 -3.61 -38.29
N THR A 146 -1.22 -3.54 -38.01
CA THR A 146 -2.28 -4.39 -38.58
C THR A 146 -2.12 -5.90 -38.34
N ALA A 147 -1.14 -6.30 -37.53
CA ALA A 147 -0.94 -7.70 -37.15
C ALA A 147 -2.12 -8.23 -36.32
N GLN A 148 -2.44 -9.49 -36.52
CA GLN A 148 -3.41 -10.23 -35.71
C GLN A 148 -2.75 -10.54 -34.36
N LEU A 149 -3.38 -10.14 -33.26
CA LEU A 149 -2.84 -10.34 -31.92
C LEU A 149 -3.31 -11.68 -31.34
N PRO A 150 -2.43 -12.44 -30.66
CA PRO A 150 -2.86 -13.57 -29.85
C PRO A 150 -3.77 -13.10 -28.70
N PRO A 151 -4.65 -13.98 -28.16
CA PRO A 151 -5.52 -13.62 -27.06
C PRO A 151 -4.70 -13.12 -25.87
N ALA A 152 -5.18 -12.03 -25.28
CA ALA A 152 -4.42 -11.17 -24.39
C ALA A 152 -3.74 -11.93 -23.23
N ASP A 153 -4.32 -13.04 -22.80
CA ASP A 153 -3.91 -13.91 -21.69
C ASP A 153 -2.50 -14.53 -21.88
N GLN A 154 -2.00 -14.60 -23.12
CA GLN A 154 -0.76 -15.30 -23.48
C GLN A 154 0.49 -14.37 -23.54
N ASP A 155 0.31 -13.05 -23.54
CA ASP A 155 1.41 -12.10 -23.80
C ASP A 155 2.42 -11.96 -22.63
N GLN A 156 2.15 -12.48 -21.44
CA GLN A 156 3.04 -12.35 -20.27
C GLN A 156 4.09 -13.47 -20.14
N THR A 157 3.96 -14.57 -20.89
CA THR A 157 4.76 -15.80 -20.66
C THR A 157 5.79 -16.08 -21.76
N SER A 158 5.82 -15.33 -22.87
CA SER A 158 6.76 -15.62 -23.95
C SER A 158 8.03 -14.77 -23.83
N PRO A 159 9.16 -15.30 -23.32
CA PRO A 159 10.45 -14.74 -23.68
C PRO A 159 10.57 -14.82 -25.21
N ALA A 160 11.08 -13.74 -25.80
CA ALA A 160 11.29 -13.59 -27.23
C ALA A 160 11.84 -14.89 -27.86
N PRO A 161 11.30 -15.39 -28.98
CA PRO A 161 12.02 -16.38 -29.76
C PRO A 161 13.33 -15.73 -30.20
N ALA A 162 14.40 -16.20 -29.56
CA ALA A 162 15.77 -15.88 -29.90
C ALA A 162 15.98 -16.00 -31.41
N GLN A 163 16.73 -15.02 -31.90
CA GLN A 163 17.15 -14.83 -33.27
C GLN A 163 17.58 -16.15 -33.92
N ARG A 164 16.93 -16.49 -35.04
CA ARG A 164 17.44 -17.51 -35.96
C ARG A 164 18.66 -16.95 -36.68
N ALA A 165 19.83 -17.49 -36.35
CA ALA A 165 20.99 -17.53 -37.24
C ALA A 165 20.72 -18.50 -38.41
#